data_AF-A0A023FSZ5-F1
#
_entry.id   AF-A0A023FSZ5-F1
#
_cell.length_a   1.000
_cell.length_b   1.000
_cell.length_c   1.000
_cell.angle_alpha   90.00
_cell.angle_beta   90.00
_cell.angle_gamma   90.00
#
_symmetry.space_group_name_H-M   'P 1'
#
loop_
_entity.id
_entity.type
_entity.pdbx_description
1 polymer ?
#
loop_
_entity_poly.entity_id
_entity_poly.type
_entity_poly.pdbx_seq_one_letter_code
_entity_poly.pdbx_strand_id
1 'polypeptide(L)'
;MAFLWIFALAIVAVATAEEAPGAAPGCGEPEPTTPKPREHGIVTNANLCNSTILVWNGQELPASCEVHCPQNRTQRVSDLKLCLKFSSQRFLQERKDETPYTCKLGLCLRGKCRTKQFSRKVPCKVPADRLDLSK
;
A
#
# COMPACT_ATOMS: atom_id res chain seq x y z
N MET A 1 -11.96 -57.08 10.41
CA MET A 1 -13.41 -56.86 10.58
C MET A 1 -13.72 -55.47 10.04
N ALA A 2 -14.22 -55.37 8.81
CA ALA A 2 -14.51 -54.10 8.14
C ALA A 2 -16.01 -53.79 8.28
N PHE A 3 -16.34 -52.59 8.72
CA PHE A 3 -17.73 -52.09 8.76
C PHE A 3 -17.82 -50.86 7.85
N LEU A 4 -18.41 -51.08 6.68
CA LEU A 4 -18.85 -50.07 5.71
C LEU A 4 -20.26 -49.61 6.11
N TRP A 5 -20.44 -48.34 6.45
CA TRP A 5 -21.77 -47.74 6.53
C TRP A 5 -21.80 -46.49 5.66
N ILE A 6 -22.46 -46.63 4.52
CA ILE A 6 -22.81 -45.59 3.56
C ILE A 6 -24.16 -45.03 4.03
N PHE A 7 -24.19 -43.77 4.48
CA PHE A 7 -25.43 -43.02 4.59
C PHE A 7 -25.52 -42.04 3.42
N ALA A 8 -26.18 -42.49 2.36
CA ALA A 8 -26.70 -41.62 1.33
C ALA A 8 -28.00 -40.98 1.87
N LEU A 9 -27.97 -39.68 2.14
CA LEU A 9 -29.18 -38.88 2.32
C LEU A 9 -29.28 -37.92 1.15
N ALA A 10 -30.08 -38.34 0.17
CA ALA A 10 -30.62 -37.47 -0.87
C ALA A 10 -31.63 -36.51 -0.22
N ILE A 11 -31.44 -35.20 -0.40
CA ILE A 11 -32.47 -34.22 -0.10
C ILE A 11 -32.78 -33.47 -1.39
N VAL A 12 -34.07 -33.52 -1.70
CA VAL A 12 -34.75 -33.13 -2.92
C VAL A 12 -34.64 -31.62 -3.14
N ALA A 13 -34.32 -31.23 -4.39
CA ALA A 13 -34.39 -29.87 -4.87
C ALA A 13 -35.86 -29.41 -4.92
N VAL A 14 -36.21 -28.37 -4.17
CA VAL A 14 -37.46 -27.63 -4.36
C VAL A 14 -37.17 -26.46 -5.28
N ALA A 15 -37.59 -26.60 -6.53
CA ALA A 15 -37.69 -25.51 -7.48
C ALA A 15 -39.06 -24.85 -7.31
N THR A 16 -39.09 -23.62 -6.80
CA THR A 16 -40.21 -22.70 -6.98
C THR A 16 -39.77 -21.61 -7.95
N ALA A 17 -40.23 -21.73 -9.19
CA ALA A 17 -40.27 -20.61 -10.11
C ALA A 17 -41.50 -19.79 -9.77
N GLU A 18 -41.35 -18.49 -9.53
CA GLU A 18 -42.37 -17.50 -9.86
C GLU A 18 -41.69 -16.12 -10.04
N GLU A 19 -42.10 -15.45 -11.11
CA GLU A 19 -41.60 -14.19 -11.64
C GLU A 19 -41.63 -13.03 -10.64
N ALA A 20 -40.68 -12.11 -10.85
CA ALA A 20 -40.49 -10.89 -10.08
C ALA A 20 -41.72 -9.96 -10.09
N PRO A 21 -41.95 -9.26 -8.96
CA PRO A 21 -42.46 -7.91 -8.99
C PRO A 21 -41.47 -6.95 -8.30
N GLY A 22 -40.87 -6.07 -9.10
CA GLY A 22 -40.35 -4.77 -8.68
C GLY A 22 -39.17 -4.76 -7.70
N ALA A 23 -37.95 -4.69 -8.23
CA ALA A 23 -36.85 -4.11 -7.46
C ALA A 23 -37.25 -2.69 -7.06
N ALA A 24 -37.53 -2.48 -5.78
CA ALA A 24 -37.69 -1.14 -5.23
C ALA A 24 -36.40 -0.34 -5.53
N PRO A 25 -36.48 0.92 -6.00
CA PRO A 25 -35.31 1.77 -6.22
C PRO A 25 -34.80 2.25 -4.85
N GLY A 26 -34.17 1.34 -4.11
CA GLY A 26 -33.59 1.58 -2.80
C GLY A 26 -32.11 1.88 -2.93
N CYS A 27 -31.77 3.16 -2.93
CA CYS A 27 -30.45 3.76 -2.66
C CYS A 27 -29.27 2.94 -3.20
N GLY A 28 -28.95 3.14 -4.48
CA GLY A 28 -27.60 2.88 -4.98
C GLY A 28 -26.63 3.84 -4.28
N GLU A 29 -26.20 3.46 -3.08
CA GLU A 29 -25.02 4.02 -2.43
C GLU A 29 -23.91 3.94 -3.51
N PRO A 30 -23.26 5.06 -3.88
CA PRO A 30 -22.18 4.97 -4.85
C PRO A 30 -21.15 3.97 -4.30
N GLU A 31 -20.76 2.99 -5.11
CA GLU A 31 -19.66 2.08 -4.74
C GLU A 31 -18.52 2.95 -4.20
N PRO A 32 -18.02 2.69 -2.96
CA PRO A 32 -16.93 3.46 -2.43
C PRO A 32 -15.77 3.29 -3.38
N THR A 33 -15.50 4.32 -4.17
CA THR A 33 -14.43 4.33 -5.15
C THR A 33 -13.15 4.33 -4.33
N THR A 34 -12.65 3.13 -4.00
CA THR A 34 -11.45 3.00 -3.16
C THR A 34 -10.35 3.80 -3.83
N PRO A 35 -9.85 4.87 -3.18
CA PRO A 35 -8.83 5.72 -3.76
C PRO A 35 -7.65 4.86 -4.18
N LYS A 36 -7.07 5.15 -5.35
CA LYS A 36 -5.85 4.48 -5.80
C LYS A 36 -4.81 4.55 -4.66
N PRO A 37 -4.18 3.43 -4.29
CA PRO A 37 -3.25 3.42 -3.17
C PRO A 37 -2.09 4.38 -3.46
N ARG A 38 -1.82 5.26 -2.50
CA ARG A 38 -0.72 6.21 -2.57
C ARG A 38 0.60 5.45 -2.50
N GLU A 39 1.62 5.90 -3.25
CA GLU A 39 2.91 5.23 -3.31
C GLU A 39 3.90 5.71 -2.22
N HIS A 40 3.67 6.90 -1.67
CA HIS A 40 4.52 7.55 -0.68
C HIS A 40 3.74 8.63 0.07
N GLY A 41 4.21 9.01 1.25
CA GLY A 41 3.76 10.20 1.96
C GLY A 41 4.63 11.40 1.60
N ILE A 42 4.09 12.61 1.77
CA ILE A 42 4.80 13.87 1.54
C ILE A 42 4.97 14.61 2.88
N VAL A 43 6.22 14.95 3.19
CA VAL A 43 6.56 15.84 4.31
C VAL A 43 6.99 17.18 3.76
N THR A 44 6.24 18.23 4.09
CA THR A 44 6.56 19.61 3.71
C THR A 44 7.20 20.31 4.89
N ASN A 45 8.44 20.79 4.72
CA ASN A 45 9.14 21.50 5.80
C ASN A 45 8.74 22.99 5.91
N ALA A 46 9.27 23.70 6.90
CA ALA A 46 9.04 25.14 7.10
C ALA A 46 9.40 26.02 5.88
N ASN A 47 10.37 25.57 5.06
CA ASN A 47 10.76 26.24 3.81
C ASN A 47 9.90 25.81 2.60
N LEU A 48 8.76 25.16 2.84
CA LEU A 48 7.84 24.63 1.84
C LEU A 48 8.48 23.61 0.89
N CYS A 49 9.57 22.97 1.32
CA CYS A 49 10.19 21.89 0.57
C CYS A 49 9.53 20.55 0.89
N ASN A 50 9.13 19.85 -0.16
CA ASN A 50 8.48 18.55 -0.13
C ASN A 50 9.51 17.42 -0.22
N SER A 51 9.50 16.55 0.79
CA SER A 51 10.26 15.29 0.82
C SER A 51 9.28 14.13 0.73
N THR A 52 9.55 13.15 -0.12
CA THR A 52 8.73 11.94 -0.19
C THR A 52 9.29 10.86 0.74
N ILE A 53 8.43 10.21 1.52
CA ILE A 53 8.83 9.27 2.56
C ILE A 53 8.03 7.97 2.54
N LEU A 54 8.66 6.94 3.07
CA LEU A 54 8.10 5.63 3.37
C LEU A 54 8.58 5.19 4.75
N VAL A 55 7.77 4.39 5.44
CA VAL A 55 8.10 3.91 6.80
C VAL A 55 8.50 2.44 6.74
N TRP A 56 9.68 2.12 7.27
CA TRP A 56 10.13 0.74 7.50
C TRP A 56 10.60 0.60 8.94
N ASN A 57 10.07 -0.40 9.66
CA ASN A 57 10.39 -0.65 11.08
C ASN A 57 10.22 0.60 11.98
N GLY A 58 9.20 1.42 11.72
CA GLY A 58 8.97 2.67 12.47
C GLY A 58 9.91 3.82 12.10
N GLN A 59 10.89 3.58 11.24
CA GLN A 59 11.80 4.61 10.74
C GLN A 59 11.31 5.18 9.42
N GLU A 60 11.36 6.50 9.31
CA GLU A 60 11.04 7.20 8.07
C GLU A 60 12.27 7.29 7.18
N LEU A 61 12.13 6.79 5.96
CA LEU A 61 13.18 6.80 4.96
C LEU A 61 12.69 7.51 3.69
N PRO A 62 13.59 8.18 2.97
CA PRO A 62 13.25 8.82 1.70
C PRO A 62 12.74 7.80 0.69
N ALA A 63 11.59 8.10 0.09
CA ALA A 63 11.07 7.39 -1.09
C ALA A 63 11.75 7.89 -2.37
N SER A 64 12.07 9.19 -2.41
CA SER A 64 12.93 9.83 -3.40
C SER A 64 14.16 10.43 -2.73
N CYS A 65 15.29 10.43 -3.43
CA CYS A 65 16.54 11.05 -2.98
C CYS A 65 16.67 12.51 -3.43
N GLU A 66 15.54 13.12 -3.78
CA GLU A 66 15.37 14.51 -4.14
C GLU A 66 14.28 15.14 -3.28
N VAL A 67 14.51 16.39 -2.90
CA VAL A 67 13.60 17.24 -2.14
C VAL A 67 13.22 18.40 -3.05
N HIS A 68 11.93 18.56 -3.30
CA HIS A 68 11.41 19.61 -4.17
C HIS A 68 11.03 20.83 -3.36
N CYS A 69 11.68 21.96 -3.63
CA CYS A 69 11.42 23.25 -2.99
C CYS A 69 10.70 24.19 -3.96
N PRO A 70 10.09 25.28 -3.45
CA PRO A 70 9.52 26.33 -4.30
C PRO A 70 10.54 26.89 -5.30
N GLN A 71 10.04 27.57 -6.33
CA GLN A 71 10.86 28.16 -7.41
C GLN A 71 11.62 27.11 -8.25
N ASN A 72 11.06 25.91 -8.43
CA ASN A 72 11.66 24.80 -9.21
C ASN A 72 13.06 24.39 -8.71
N ARG A 73 13.36 24.60 -7.42
CA ARG A 73 14.63 24.17 -6.83
C ARG A 73 14.51 22.74 -6.36
N THR A 74 15.46 21.90 -6.75
CA THR A 74 15.55 20.52 -6.24
C THR A 74 16.84 20.36 -5.46
N GLN A 75 16.72 19.95 -4.19
CA GLN A 75 17.87 19.62 -3.35
C GLN A 75 18.07 18.11 -3.34
N ARG A 76 19.33 17.67 -3.33
CA ARG A 76 19.65 16.24 -3.25
C ARG A 76 19.78 15.82 -1.80
N VAL A 77 19.16 14.70 -1.49
CA VAL A 77 19.48 13.97 -0.27
C VAL A 77 20.94 13.48 -0.39
N SER A 78 21.67 13.50 0.73
CA SER A 78 23.06 13.05 0.79
C SER A 78 23.24 11.67 0.16
N ASP A 79 24.29 11.53 -0.64
CA ASP A 79 24.65 10.24 -1.22
C ASP A 79 24.92 9.21 -0.11
N LEU A 80 24.69 7.94 -0.42
CA LEU A 80 24.78 6.79 0.50
C LEU A 80 23.75 6.79 1.65
N LYS A 81 22.80 7.74 1.69
CA LYS A 81 21.66 7.63 2.61
C LYS A 81 20.75 6.47 2.20
N LEU A 82 20.24 5.72 3.18
CA LEU A 82 19.24 4.68 2.94
C LEU A 82 17.96 5.28 2.35
N CYS A 83 17.38 4.57 1.38
CA CYS A 83 16.11 4.93 0.75
C CYS A 83 15.25 3.67 0.54
N LEU A 84 13.94 3.88 0.39
CA LEU A 84 12.97 2.83 0.10
C LEU A 84 12.35 3.08 -1.26
N LYS A 85 12.29 2.05 -2.11
CA LYS A 85 11.54 2.09 -3.35
C LYS A 85 10.25 1.32 -3.20
N PHE A 86 9.12 1.99 -3.33
CA PHE A 86 7.79 1.40 -3.26
C PHE A 86 7.62 0.29 -4.31
N SER A 87 6.90 -0.76 -3.94
CA SER A 87 6.40 -1.78 -4.86
C SER A 87 4.92 -2.02 -4.56
N SER A 88 4.10 -2.02 -5.60
CA SER A 88 2.66 -2.29 -5.51
C SER A 88 2.33 -3.72 -5.06
N GLN A 89 3.34 -4.60 -4.93
CA GLN A 89 3.17 -5.94 -4.38
C GLN A 89 2.83 -5.86 -2.89
N ARG A 90 1.70 -6.46 -2.48
CA ARG A 90 1.38 -6.60 -1.06
C ARG A 90 2.34 -7.60 -0.41
N PHE A 91 2.76 -7.30 0.81
CA PHE A 91 3.53 -8.24 1.62
C PHE A 91 2.54 -9.26 2.17
N LEU A 92 2.53 -10.47 1.60
CA LEU A 92 1.63 -11.54 2.05
C LEU A 92 2.03 -11.94 3.47
N GLN A 93 1.18 -11.60 4.44
CA GLN A 93 1.34 -12.01 5.84
C GLN A 93 0.00 -12.58 6.31
N GLU A 94 -0.02 -13.88 6.61
CA GLU A 94 -1.25 -14.68 6.76
C GLU A 94 -2.17 -14.28 7.93
N ARG A 95 -1.81 -13.31 8.77
CA ARG A 95 -2.50 -13.03 10.05
C ARG A 95 -2.56 -11.56 10.46
N LYS A 96 -2.46 -10.62 9.50
CA LYS A 96 -2.61 -9.19 9.81
C LYS A 96 -3.77 -8.59 9.04
N ASP A 97 -4.61 -7.85 9.78
CA ASP A 97 -5.75 -7.09 9.25
C ASP A 97 -5.30 -6.01 8.25
N GLU A 98 -4.09 -5.48 8.44
CA GLU A 98 -3.45 -4.52 7.53
C GLU A 98 -2.21 -5.16 6.90
N THR A 99 -2.29 -5.51 5.61
CA THR A 99 -1.13 -6.05 4.87
C THR A 99 -0.23 -4.89 4.44
N PRO A 100 1.01 -4.77 4.98
CA PRO A 100 1.91 -3.71 4.57
C PRO A 100 2.30 -3.89 3.09
N TYR A 101 2.66 -2.80 2.44
CA TYR A 101 3.22 -2.86 1.10
C TYR A 101 4.62 -3.47 1.13
N THR A 102 5.09 -3.93 -0.03
CA THR A 102 6.48 -4.34 -0.20
C THR A 102 7.30 -3.15 -0.68
N CYS A 103 8.45 -2.93 -0.07
CA CYS A 103 9.45 -1.98 -0.56
C CYS A 103 10.77 -2.68 -0.83
N LYS A 104 11.60 -2.06 -1.68
CA LYS A 104 12.99 -2.45 -1.90
C LYS A 104 13.91 -1.47 -1.19
N LEU A 105 14.82 -1.99 -0.38
CA LEU A 105 15.85 -1.18 0.25
C LEU A 105 16.93 -0.79 -0.75
N GLY A 106 17.36 0.46 -0.72
CA GLY A 106 18.39 1.00 -1.61
C GLY A 106 19.21 2.11 -0.95
N LEU A 107 20.04 2.75 -1.77
CA LEU A 107 20.84 3.90 -1.37
C LEU A 107 20.63 5.07 -2.32
N CYS A 108 20.69 6.28 -1.78
CA CYS A 108 20.71 7.50 -2.56
C CYS A 108 22.04 7.65 -3.30
N LEU A 109 21.96 7.77 -4.62
CA LEU A 109 23.12 8.01 -5.48
C LEU A 109 22.72 8.98 -6.59
N ARG A 110 23.31 10.17 -6.62
CA ARG A 110 23.04 11.22 -7.62
C ARG A 110 21.55 11.57 -7.71
N GLY A 111 20.89 11.74 -6.57
CA GLY A 111 19.46 12.10 -6.48
C GLY A 111 18.49 10.94 -6.75
N LYS A 112 18.98 9.72 -7.03
CA LYS A 112 18.12 8.56 -7.30
C LYS A 112 18.25 7.50 -6.21
N CYS A 113 17.13 6.90 -5.82
CA CYS A 113 17.13 5.70 -4.98
C CYS A 113 17.54 4.50 -5.83
N ARG A 114 18.77 4.02 -5.66
CA ARG A 114 19.32 2.88 -6.39
C ARG A 114 19.12 1.60 -5.59
N THR A 115 18.33 0.69 -6.15
CA THR A 115 18.14 -0.67 -5.65
C THR A 115 18.90 -1.64 -6.55
N LYS A 116 19.69 -2.56 -5.98
CA LYS A 116 20.29 -3.66 -6.76
C LYS A 116 19.20 -4.66 -7.18
N GLN A 117 19.46 -5.50 -8.20
CA GLN A 117 18.51 -6.52 -8.68
C GLN A 117 18.05 -7.48 -7.57
N PHE A 118 18.98 -7.84 -6.68
CA PHE A 118 18.73 -8.65 -5.48
C PHE A 118 18.52 -7.81 -4.22
N SER A 119 17.99 -6.59 -4.36
CA SER A 119 17.67 -5.74 -3.20
C SER A 119 16.72 -6.47 -2.25
N ARG A 120 17.04 -6.42 -0.95
CA ARG A 120 16.19 -6.95 0.11
C ARG A 120 14.79 -6.32 0.02
N LYS A 121 13.77 -7.17 -0.16
CA LYS A 121 12.37 -6.79 -0.04
C LYS A 121 12.02 -6.69 1.44
N VAL A 122 11.37 -5.60 1.83
CA VAL A 122 10.99 -5.32 3.22
C VAL A 122 9.53 -4.87 3.28
N PRO A 123 8.79 -5.17 4.36
CA PRO A 123 7.48 -4.56 4.56
C PRO A 123 7.63 -3.06 4.82
N CYS A 124 6.77 -2.26 4.23
CA CYS A 124 6.74 -0.82 4.43
C CYS A 124 5.31 -0.28 4.52
N LYS A 125 5.17 0.87 5.17
CA LYS A 125 3.92 1.62 5.24
C LYS A 125 4.07 2.95 4.51
N VAL A 126 2.98 3.40 3.91
CA VAL A 126 2.86 4.73 3.31
C VAL A 126 2.23 5.63 4.37
N PRO A 127 2.99 6.58 4.95
CA PRO A 127 2.43 7.48 5.94
C PRO A 127 1.51 8.51 5.26
N ALA A 128 0.64 9.15 6.06
CA ALA A 128 -0.10 10.32 5.60
C ALA A 128 0.84 11.50 5.33
N ASP A 129 0.39 12.43 4.49
CA ASP A 129 1.12 13.69 4.29
C ASP A 129 1.07 14.54 5.55
N ARG A 130 2.12 15.33 5.78
CA ARG A 130 2.14 16.26 6.91
C ARG A 130 3.07 17.44 6.70
N LEU A 131 2.83 18.48 7.48
CA LEU A 131 3.71 19.62 7.63
C LEU A 131 4.68 19.35 8.80
N ASP A 132 5.96 19.58 8.58
CA ASP A 132 6.99 19.56 9.62
C ASP A 132 7.63 20.94 9.74
N LEU A 133 7.10 21.74 10.67
CA LEU A 133 7.54 23.12 10.91
C LEU A 133 8.70 23.20 11.92
N SER A 134 9.27 22.06 12.33
CA SER A 134 10.19 21.98 13.47
C SER A 134 11.64 22.34 13.14
N LYS A 135 11.93 22.96 11.98
CA LYS A 135 13.29 23.09 11.45
C LYS A 135 13.61 24.45 10.86
#